data_AF-A0A137PB55-F1
#
_entry.id   AF-A0A137PB55-F1
#
_cell.length_a   1.000
_cell.length_b   1.000
_cell.length_c   1.000
_cell.angle_alpha   90.00
_cell.angle_beta   90.00
_cell.angle_gamma   90.00
#
_symmetry.space_group_name_H-M   'P 1'
#
loop_
_entity.id
_entity.type
_entity.pdbx_description
1 polymer ?
#
loop_
_entity_poly.entity_id
_entity_poly.type
_entity_poly.pdbx_seq_one_letter_code
_entity_poly.pdbx_strand_id
1 'polypeptide(L)'
;MSLNLLKTTLYRAPRVPSKSCFSSLAKGARVINRPTRVYGIRVLQSTSSIRQFHSSTGLREASEEAEVDEDPTKAERFVDEADVVIVGAGPAGLSAAIRIKQLAEKDGREIRVVVVEKAGEIGAHTLSGAVIEPRALNELFPDWKERGAPLNQPVLKDAMRFLTKSAAIPIPHPPQMSNKGNYIISLNNFVKWLGEQAESVGVEIYPGYAASEILYDETGKVKGIATNDVGLDKNFKPKDSYERGMELHAPLTLFAEGCHGSLTKKIIEKFNLREGKSHQTYGIGIKEVWEIDPKKHKAGSVTHTLGWPLEKNVYGGSWIYHMENNMISIGVVIGLDYQNTYLNPYREFQRFKHHPFIKSLLEGGNCIAYGARALVEGGYQSIPKLVFPGGALIGDTAGFMNVPKIKGTHTAMKSGLVAADAVYEAFKSEEGVPAILEEYPKELEKSGTNHAENQPVHLRLKDTKVPVDRNLAVFDGPEGRFCPAGVYEFVEDETKGDGSKRLQINSQNCVHCKTCDIKDPSQNIDWAVPEGGGGPQYSYT
;
A
#
# COMPACT_ATOMS: atom_id res chain seq x y z
N MET A 1 -56.71 -4.15 -46.21
CA MET A 1 -57.06 -2.77 -45.83
C MET A 1 -55.80 -2.12 -45.28
N SER A 2 -55.00 -1.52 -46.17
CA SER A 2 -54.87 -0.06 -46.38
C SER A 2 -53.82 0.54 -45.43
N LEU A 3 -52.55 0.66 -45.85
CA LEU A 3 -51.90 1.80 -46.54
C LEU A 3 -51.46 2.93 -45.58
N ASN A 4 -50.14 3.10 -45.41
CA ASN A 4 -49.35 4.34 -45.63
C ASN A 4 -47.94 4.20 -45.00
N LEU A 5 -46.85 4.10 -45.77
CA LEU A 5 -46.04 5.18 -46.38
C LEU A 5 -45.31 6.08 -45.36
N LEU A 6 -43.98 5.94 -45.25
CA LEU A 6 -43.00 6.98 -45.66
C LEU A 6 -41.52 6.57 -45.43
N LYS A 7 -40.85 6.36 -46.58
CA LYS A 7 -39.51 6.82 -47.02
C LYS A 7 -38.28 6.74 -46.09
N THR A 8 -37.44 5.81 -46.51
CA THR A 8 -35.97 5.76 -46.52
C THR A 8 -35.30 7.04 -47.03
N THR A 9 -34.25 7.49 -46.33
CA THR A 9 -33.24 8.43 -46.84
C THR A 9 -31.85 7.81 -46.69
N LEU A 10 -31.24 7.48 -47.83
CA LEU A 10 -29.86 7.05 -47.97
C LEU A 10 -28.92 8.25 -47.80
N TYR A 11 -28.05 8.23 -46.78
CA TYR A 11 -26.88 9.10 -46.73
C TYR A 11 -25.63 8.31 -47.13
N ARG A 12 -25.13 8.58 -48.34
CA ARG A 12 -23.81 8.17 -48.82
C ARG A 12 -22.75 9.04 -48.14
N ALA A 13 -21.84 8.43 -47.38
CA ALA A 13 -20.63 9.08 -46.89
C ALA A 13 -19.63 9.31 -48.04
N PRO A 14 -18.95 10.47 -48.13
CA PRO A 14 -17.91 10.70 -49.13
C PRO A 14 -16.62 9.96 -48.78
N ARG A 15 -16.04 9.29 -49.80
CA ARG A 15 -14.72 8.69 -49.78
C ARG A 15 -13.64 9.76 -49.65
N VAL A 16 -12.81 9.67 -48.61
CA VAL A 16 -11.57 10.43 -48.48
C VAL A 16 -10.47 9.70 -49.27
N PRO A 17 -9.78 10.35 -50.22
CA PRO A 17 -8.66 9.73 -50.91
C PRO A 17 -7.37 9.85 -50.08
N SER A 18 -6.71 8.71 -49.93
CA SER A 18 -5.33 8.56 -49.48
C SER A 18 -4.38 9.30 -50.43
N LYS A 19 -3.51 10.14 -49.87
CA LYS A 19 -2.31 10.64 -50.57
C LYS A 19 -1.08 10.02 -49.93
N SER A 20 -0.53 9.01 -50.60
CA SER A 20 0.89 8.70 -50.57
C SER A 20 1.62 9.70 -51.48
N CYS A 21 2.78 10.19 -51.06
CA CYS A 21 3.74 10.79 -51.96
C CYS A 21 5.16 10.47 -51.50
N PHE A 22 5.86 9.70 -52.32
CA PHE A 22 7.31 9.54 -52.35
C PHE A 22 7.90 10.58 -53.31
N SER A 23 8.98 11.26 -52.91
CA SER A 23 10.12 11.75 -53.74
C SER A 23 11.00 12.67 -52.87
N SER A 24 12.19 12.24 -52.46
CA SER A 24 13.51 12.48 -53.09
C SER A 24 13.89 13.96 -53.24
N LEU A 25 14.91 14.42 -52.49
CA LEU A 25 16.18 14.93 -53.02
C LEU A 25 17.13 15.39 -51.91
N ALA A 26 18.41 15.26 -52.24
CA ALA A 26 19.60 15.39 -51.41
C ALA A 26 20.15 16.82 -51.32
N LYS A 27 21.25 16.93 -50.54
CA LYS A 27 22.25 18.01 -50.40
C LYS A 27 21.93 19.03 -49.29
N GLY A 28 22.84 19.38 -48.39
CA GLY A 28 24.24 19.00 -48.24
C GLY A 28 24.83 19.59 -46.94
N ALA A 29 25.81 18.89 -46.38
CA ALA A 29 26.62 19.37 -45.27
C ALA A 29 27.53 20.53 -45.71
N ARG A 30 27.68 21.55 -44.85
CA ARG A 30 28.77 22.52 -44.94
C ARG A 30 29.61 22.48 -43.67
N VAL A 31 30.77 21.85 -43.83
CA VAL A 31 31.97 22.00 -43.00
C VAL A 31 32.55 23.38 -43.28
N ILE A 32 32.81 24.18 -42.23
CA ILE A 32 33.59 25.42 -42.34
C ILE A 32 35.00 25.10 -41.87
N ASN A 33 35.94 25.20 -42.81
CA ASN A 33 37.38 25.03 -42.63
C ASN A 33 38.01 26.42 -42.82
N ARG A 34 38.88 26.88 -41.92
CA ARG A 34 39.78 28.04 -42.14
C ARG A 34 41.10 27.89 -41.35
N PRO A 35 42.20 28.49 -41.84
CA PRO A 35 43.42 27.75 -42.14
C PRO A 35 44.64 28.10 -41.26
N THR A 36 45.62 27.20 -41.27
CA THR A 36 47.00 27.40 -40.80
C THR A 36 47.82 28.27 -41.77
N ARG A 37 48.72 29.10 -41.22
CA ARG A 37 49.82 29.74 -41.97
C ARG A 37 51.08 29.81 -41.10
N VAL A 38 52.22 29.49 -41.71
CA VAL A 38 53.56 29.37 -41.10
C VAL A 38 54.47 30.50 -41.59
N TYR A 39 55.49 30.81 -40.78
CA TYR A 39 56.86 31.30 -41.06
C TYR A 39 57.26 32.71 -40.60
N GLY A 40 58.40 32.77 -39.88
CA GLY A 40 59.24 33.97 -39.75
C GLY A 40 60.22 33.96 -38.57
N ILE A 41 61.46 33.51 -38.79
CA ILE A 41 62.59 33.47 -37.84
C ILE A 41 63.25 34.85 -37.68
N ARG A 42 63.75 35.20 -36.48
CA ARG A 42 64.94 36.05 -36.32
C ARG A 42 65.78 35.65 -35.09
N VAL A 43 67.08 35.54 -35.33
CA VAL A 43 68.18 35.06 -34.47
C VAL A 43 68.92 36.25 -33.85
N LEU A 44 69.66 35.98 -32.75
CA LEU A 44 70.93 36.58 -32.23
C LEU A 44 70.80 36.86 -30.71
N GLN A 45 71.73 36.56 -29.79
CA GLN A 45 73.09 36.00 -29.86
C GLN A 45 73.55 35.54 -28.45
N SER A 46 74.20 34.37 -28.40
CA SER A 46 75.36 33.93 -27.58
C SER A 46 75.71 34.58 -26.23
N THR A 47 75.86 33.74 -25.19
CA THR A 47 77.09 33.37 -24.42
C THR A 47 76.63 32.39 -23.32
N SER A 48 77.29 31.31 -22.88
CA SER A 48 78.59 30.67 -23.15
C SER A 48 78.62 29.35 -22.37
N SER A 49 79.24 28.31 -22.96
CA SER A 49 80.05 27.27 -22.31
C SER A 49 79.44 26.22 -21.34
N ILE A 50 79.21 25.03 -21.93
CA ILE A 50 79.71 23.68 -21.56
C ILE A 50 79.41 23.14 -20.14
N ARG A 51 78.66 22.03 -20.06
CA ARG A 51 79.17 20.73 -19.54
C ARG A 51 78.23 19.57 -19.88
N GLN A 52 78.84 18.47 -20.30
CA GLN A 52 78.21 17.18 -20.61
C GLN A 52 77.47 16.64 -19.38
N PHE A 53 76.19 16.32 -19.55
CA PHE A 53 75.46 15.51 -18.58
C PHE A 53 75.63 14.04 -18.94
N HIS A 54 76.27 13.26 -18.08
CA HIS A 54 75.87 11.87 -17.81
C HIS A 54 76.30 11.40 -16.42
N SER A 55 75.33 10.71 -15.80
CA SER A 55 75.40 9.66 -14.78
C SER A 55 75.13 10.01 -13.30
N SER A 56 74.37 9.06 -12.73
CA SER A 56 74.12 8.66 -11.35
C SER A 56 73.16 9.48 -10.47
N THR A 57 71.97 8.89 -10.31
CA THR A 57 71.23 8.65 -9.05
C THR A 57 71.17 9.80 -8.04
N GLY A 58 70.13 10.62 -8.18
CA GLY A 58 69.54 11.36 -7.07
C GLY A 58 68.28 10.64 -6.62
N LEU A 59 68.32 10.08 -5.41
CA LEU A 59 67.14 9.66 -4.65
C LEU A 59 66.14 10.82 -4.64
N ARG A 60 65.07 10.72 -5.43
CA ARG A 60 63.82 11.37 -5.06
C ARG A 60 63.24 10.47 -3.98
N GLU A 61 63.34 10.93 -2.74
CA GLU A 61 62.49 10.46 -1.67
C GLU A 61 61.07 10.39 -2.23
N ALA A 62 60.56 9.16 -2.33
CA ALA A 62 59.14 8.95 -2.34
C ALA A 62 58.68 9.58 -1.02
N SER A 63 58.15 10.80 -1.08
CA SER A 63 57.15 11.17 -0.12
C SER A 63 56.04 10.15 -0.33
N GLU A 64 56.01 9.16 0.55
CA GLU A 64 54.79 8.44 0.90
C GLU A 64 53.78 9.52 1.31
N GLU A 65 53.15 10.16 0.33
CA GLU A 65 51.73 10.43 0.47
C GLU A 65 51.15 9.03 0.61
N ALA A 66 51.00 8.59 1.85
CA ALA A 66 50.13 7.49 2.16
C ALA A 66 48.83 7.82 1.43
N GLU A 67 48.53 7.07 0.36
CA GLU A 67 47.17 6.90 -0.09
C GLU A 67 46.44 6.42 1.16
N VAL A 68 45.84 7.36 1.88
CA VAL A 68 44.79 7.02 2.81
C VAL A 68 43.77 6.41 1.89
N ASP A 69 43.72 5.08 1.89
CA ASP A 69 42.64 4.28 1.34
C ASP A 69 41.40 4.68 2.12
N GLU A 70 40.87 5.86 1.79
CA GLU A 70 39.68 6.44 2.39
C GLU A 70 38.56 5.50 2.00
N ASP A 71 38.21 4.63 2.95
CA ASP A 71 37.08 3.73 2.85
C ASP A 71 35.88 4.51 2.27
N PRO A 72 35.52 4.28 0.99
CA PRO A 72 34.59 5.14 0.30
C PRO A 72 33.18 5.04 0.92
N THR A 73 32.93 3.99 1.71
CA THR A 73 31.69 3.84 2.48
C THR A 73 31.53 4.86 3.60
N LYS A 74 32.62 5.55 3.99
CA LYS A 74 32.64 6.63 4.99
C LYS A 74 32.61 8.02 4.37
N ALA A 75 32.63 8.13 3.05
CA ALA A 75 32.54 9.42 2.38
C ALA A 75 31.23 10.15 2.74
N GLU A 76 31.31 11.47 2.79
CA GLU A 76 30.14 12.32 3.00
C GLU A 76 29.12 12.11 1.88
N ARG A 77 27.84 12.17 2.25
CA ARG A 77 26.73 12.09 1.30
C ARG A 77 26.40 13.49 0.82
N PHE A 78 26.00 13.60 -0.45
CA PHE A 78 25.29 14.79 -0.89
C PHE A 78 23.98 14.91 -0.10
N VAL A 79 23.70 16.12 0.39
CA VAL A 79 22.49 16.44 1.17
C VAL A 79 21.60 17.36 0.36
N ASP A 80 20.33 17.02 0.28
CA ASP A 80 19.27 17.87 -0.25
C ASP A 80 18.14 18.01 0.77
N GLU A 81 17.43 19.15 0.74
CA GLU A 81 16.45 19.55 1.75
C GLU A 81 15.05 19.73 1.16
N ALA A 82 14.06 19.03 1.70
CA ALA A 82 12.66 19.20 1.34
C ALA A 82 11.81 19.52 2.57
N ASP A 83 10.60 20.06 2.36
CA ASP A 83 9.66 20.23 3.46
C ASP A 83 9.05 18.88 3.86
N VAL A 84 8.72 18.05 2.88
CA VAL A 84 8.14 16.72 3.10
C VAL A 84 8.83 15.69 2.23
N VAL A 85 9.36 14.64 2.86
CA VAL A 85 9.83 13.44 2.17
C VAL A 85 8.79 12.34 2.31
N ILE A 86 8.48 11.66 1.21
CA ILE A 86 7.55 10.51 1.18
C ILE A 86 8.28 9.30 0.63
N VAL A 87 8.30 8.22 1.41
CA VAL A 87 8.95 6.96 1.04
C VAL A 87 7.94 6.00 0.42
N GLY A 88 7.94 5.91 -0.92
CA GLY A 88 7.10 5.00 -1.70
C GLY A 88 6.03 5.72 -2.53
N ALA A 89 6.07 5.52 -3.85
CA ALA A 89 5.11 6.09 -4.80
C ALA A 89 3.92 5.16 -5.08
N GLY A 90 3.39 4.54 -4.02
CA GLY A 90 2.13 3.81 -4.08
C GLY A 90 0.91 4.74 -3.98
N PRO A 91 -0.32 4.19 -4.01
CA PRO A 91 -1.54 4.99 -3.90
C PRO A 91 -1.57 5.89 -2.65
N ALA A 92 -1.05 5.44 -1.50
CA ALA A 92 -1.00 6.27 -0.30
C ALA A 92 -0.03 7.46 -0.45
N GLY A 93 1.21 7.20 -0.86
CA GLY A 93 2.24 8.21 -0.98
C GLY A 93 1.92 9.27 -2.03
N LEU A 94 1.47 8.85 -3.21
CA LEU A 94 1.07 9.78 -4.27
C LEU A 94 -0.18 10.59 -3.89
N SER A 95 -1.18 9.98 -3.25
CA SER A 95 -2.34 10.73 -2.74
C SER A 95 -1.95 11.76 -1.70
N ALA A 96 -1.03 11.44 -0.79
CA ALA A 96 -0.52 12.41 0.18
C ALA A 96 0.24 13.55 -0.52
N ALA A 97 1.15 13.23 -1.44
CA ALA A 97 1.96 14.21 -2.17
C ALA A 97 1.09 15.22 -2.94
N ILE A 98 0.15 14.72 -3.73
CA ILE A 98 -0.79 15.52 -4.51
C ILE A 98 -1.60 16.43 -3.59
N ARG A 99 -2.16 15.87 -2.51
CA ARG A 99 -3.03 16.62 -1.61
C ARG A 99 -2.28 17.74 -0.90
N ILE A 100 -1.05 17.52 -0.45
CA ILE A 100 -0.20 18.57 0.13
C ILE A 100 0.00 19.71 -0.87
N LYS A 101 0.36 19.40 -2.12
CA LYS A 101 0.56 20.42 -3.16
C LYS A 101 -0.72 21.17 -3.53
N GLN A 102 -1.85 20.48 -3.66
CA GLN A 102 -3.15 21.11 -3.92
C GLN A 102 -3.55 22.11 -2.81
N LEU A 103 -3.33 21.75 -1.55
CA LEU A 103 -3.62 22.63 -0.41
C LEU A 103 -2.67 23.82 -0.37
N ALA A 104 -1.38 23.59 -0.60
CA ALA A 104 -0.37 24.64 -0.65
C ALA A 104 -0.65 25.65 -1.78
N GLU A 105 -0.96 25.17 -2.99
CA GLU A 105 -1.31 26.01 -4.13
C GLU A 105 -2.56 26.86 -3.86
N LYS A 106 -3.59 26.27 -3.25
CA LYS A 106 -4.84 26.97 -2.92
C LYS A 106 -4.62 28.20 -2.03
N ASP A 107 -3.69 28.11 -1.08
CA ASP A 107 -3.39 29.20 -0.15
C ASP A 107 -2.14 30.01 -0.56
N GLY A 108 -1.59 29.78 -1.75
CA GLY A 108 -0.41 30.49 -2.27
C GLY A 108 0.87 30.22 -1.49
N ARG A 109 0.99 29.04 -0.87
CA ARG A 109 2.16 28.60 -0.10
C ARG A 109 3.06 27.69 -0.93
N GLU A 110 4.36 27.77 -0.70
CA GLU A 110 5.31 26.82 -1.25
C GLU A 110 5.63 25.74 -0.21
N ILE A 111 5.43 24.49 -0.60
CA ILE A 111 5.86 23.30 0.13
C ILE A 111 6.56 22.39 -0.89
N ARG A 112 7.84 22.11 -0.67
CA ARG A 112 8.64 21.18 -1.48
C ARG A 112 8.37 19.75 -1.01
N VAL A 113 7.74 18.97 -1.87
CA VAL A 113 7.38 17.57 -1.60
C VAL A 113 8.21 16.66 -2.49
N VAL A 114 9.01 15.81 -1.87
CA VAL A 114 9.86 14.83 -2.54
C VAL A 114 9.34 13.42 -2.29
N VAL A 115 9.12 12.64 -3.34
CA VAL A 115 8.70 11.24 -3.28
C VAL A 115 9.81 10.36 -3.83
N VAL A 116 10.33 9.42 -3.02
CA VAL A 116 11.30 8.42 -3.47
C VAL A 116 10.64 7.09 -3.73
N GLU A 117 10.97 6.44 -4.85
CA GLU A 117 10.42 5.14 -5.23
C GLU A 117 11.53 4.21 -5.73
N LYS A 118 11.56 2.99 -5.18
CA LYS A 118 12.55 1.97 -5.55
C LYS A 118 12.40 1.48 -6.99
N ALA A 119 11.17 1.44 -7.51
CA ALA A 119 10.91 1.01 -8.86
C ALA A 119 11.57 1.96 -9.87
N GLY A 120 12.24 1.43 -10.90
CA GLY A 120 12.85 2.24 -11.96
C GLY A 120 11.84 3.08 -12.75
N GLU A 121 10.55 2.74 -12.66
CA GLU A 121 9.44 3.55 -13.13
C GLU A 121 8.28 3.48 -12.14
N ILE A 122 7.49 4.55 -12.05
CA ILE A 122 6.30 4.59 -11.21
C ILE A 122 5.33 3.46 -11.59
N GLY A 123 4.77 2.80 -10.58
CA GLY A 123 3.86 1.67 -10.75
C GLY A 123 4.52 0.32 -11.06
N ALA A 124 5.81 0.25 -11.45
CA ALA A 124 6.43 -1.01 -11.87
C ALA A 124 6.53 -2.08 -10.76
N HIS A 125 6.58 -1.67 -9.48
CA HIS A 125 6.48 -2.59 -8.33
C HIS A 125 5.06 -2.75 -7.76
N THR A 126 4.05 -2.15 -8.39
CA THR A 126 2.66 -2.22 -7.91
C THR A 126 1.97 -3.50 -8.38
N LEU A 127 1.45 -4.27 -7.43
CA LEU A 127 0.71 -5.50 -7.69
C LEU A 127 -0.58 -5.54 -6.88
N SER A 128 -1.70 -5.79 -7.56
CA SER A 128 -3.00 -6.02 -6.94
C SER A 128 -3.93 -6.73 -7.94
N GLY A 129 -4.89 -7.51 -7.43
CA GLY A 129 -6.03 -7.98 -8.23
C GLY A 129 -6.88 -6.82 -8.76
N ALA A 130 -7.05 -5.80 -7.91
CA ALA A 130 -7.59 -4.46 -8.17
C ALA A 130 -9.04 -4.36 -8.66
N VAL A 131 -9.97 -4.50 -7.69
CA VAL A 131 -11.28 -3.85 -7.75
C VAL A 131 -11.25 -2.62 -6.83
N ILE A 132 -11.22 -1.43 -7.41
CA ILE A 132 -11.06 -0.16 -6.69
C ILE A 132 -12.41 0.44 -6.31
N GLU A 133 -12.53 0.87 -5.06
CA GLU A 133 -13.62 1.73 -4.60
C GLU A 133 -13.21 3.20 -4.81
N PRO A 134 -13.96 3.98 -5.62
CA PRO A 134 -13.51 5.29 -6.07
C PRO A 134 -13.65 6.38 -4.99
N ARG A 135 -14.11 6.08 -3.77
CA ARG A 135 -14.43 7.08 -2.74
C ARG A 135 -13.30 8.07 -2.47
N ALA A 136 -12.09 7.58 -2.19
CA ALA A 136 -10.93 8.43 -1.92
C ALA A 136 -10.43 9.15 -3.18
N LEU A 137 -10.58 8.52 -4.36
CA LEU A 137 -10.26 9.17 -5.63
C LEU A 137 -11.22 10.32 -5.95
N ASN A 138 -12.52 10.16 -5.69
CA ASN A 138 -13.52 11.21 -5.87
C ASN A 138 -13.25 12.41 -4.96
N GLU A 139 -12.65 12.20 -3.79
CA GLU A 139 -12.24 13.26 -2.87
C GLU A 139 -11.00 14.00 -3.38
N LEU A 140 -9.98 13.26 -3.85
CA LEU A 140 -8.73 13.83 -4.36
C LEU A 140 -8.89 14.52 -5.72
N PHE A 141 -9.67 13.91 -6.61
CA PHE A 141 -9.95 14.38 -7.96
C PHE A 141 -11.42 14.15 -8.30
N PRO A 142 -12.33 15.08 -7.94
CA PRO A 142 -13.73 14.99 -8.33
C PRO A 142 -13.94 14.88 -9.86
N ASP A 143 -12.97 15.38 -10.63
CA ASP A 143 -12.88 15.43 -12.09
C ASP A 143 -11.95 14.35 -12.69
N TRP A 144 -11.72 13.23 -11.99
CA TRP A 144 -10.79 12.18 -12.43
C TRP A 144 -11.13 11.60 -13.82
N LYS A 145 -12.40 11.62 -14.22
CA LYS A 145 -12.85 11.12 -15.54
C LYS A 145 -12.35 12.01 -16.66
N GLU A 146 -12.49 13.33 -16.48
CA GLU A 146 -12.07 14.36 -17.41
C GLU A 146 -10.54 14.40 -17.52
N ARG A 147 -9.84 14.06 -16.43
CA ARG A 147 -8.38 13.88 -16.36
C ARG A 147 -7.87 12.57 -16.97
N GLY A 148 -8.77 11.70 -17.45
CA GLY A 148 -8.40 10.45 -18.11
C GLY A 148 -7.90 9.36 -17.16
N ALA A 149 -8.33 9.33 -15.90
CA ALA A 149 -7.93 8.25 -15.00
C ALA A 149 -8.38 6.88 -15.54
N PRO A 150 -7.54 5.82 -15.45
CA PRO A 150 -7.77 4.54 -16.13
C PRO A 150 -8.78 3.62 -15.41
N LEU A 151 -9.98 4.14 -15.14
CA LEU A 151 -11.11 3.45 -14.50
C LEU A 151 -12.21 3.16 -15.56
N ASN A 152 -11.86 2.40 -16.60
CA ASN A 152 -12.73 2.19 -17.75
C ASN A 152 -13.73 1.04 -17.59
N GLN A 153 -13.43 0.06 -16.73
CA GLN A 153 -14.24 -1.16 -16.59
C GLN A 153 -15.04 -1.15 -15.28
N PRO A 154 -16.29 -0.68 -15.25
CA PRO A 154 -17.13 -0.81 -14.07
C PRO A 154 -17.40 -2.28 -13.75
N VAL A 155 -17.55 -2.59 -12.46
CA VAL A 155 -18.04 -3.90 -12.03
C VAL A 155 -19.54 -3.97 -12.31
N LEU A 156 -19.95 -4.98 -13.07
CA LEU A 156 -21.34 -5.21 -13.49
C LEU A 156 -21.97 -6.40 -12.77
N LYS A 157 -21.14 -7.36 -12.34
CA LYS A 157 -21.63 -8.59 -11.71
C LYS A 157 -20.64 -9.14 -10.71
N ASP A 158 -21.14 -9.43 -9.52
CA ASP A 158 -20.44 -10.17 -8.47
C ASP A 158 -20.86 -11.64 -8.47
N ALA A 159 -19.91 -12.53 -8.23
CA ALA A 159 -20.14 -13.95 -8.02
C ALA A 159 -19.18 -14.49 -6.95
N MET A 160 -19.68 -15.40 -6.13
CA MET A 160 -18.85 -16.18 -5.22
C MET A 160 -19.13 -17.67 -5.42
N ARG A 161 -18.07 -18.48 -5.39
CA ARG A 161 -18.14 -19.92 -5.63
C ARG A 161 -17.30 -20.69 -4.63
N PHE A 162 -17.83 -21.81 -4.16
CA PHE A 162 -17.05 -22.80 -3.43
C PHE A 162 -16.57 -23.88 -4.41
N LEU A 163 -15.25 -24.08 -4.49
CA LEU A 163 -14.64 -25.08 -5.36
C LEU A 163 -14.44 -26.39 -4.61
N THR A 164 -14.91 -27.47 -5.21
CA THR A 164 -14.38 -28.81 -4.95
C THR A 164 -13.31 -29.12 -6.00
N LYS A 165 -12.75 -30.34 -6.01
CA LYS A 165 -11.78 -30.72 -7.04
C LYS A 165 -12.37 -30.67 -8.47
N SER A 166 -13.68 -30.86 -8.61
CA SER A 166 -14.34 -31.02 -9.92
C SER A 166 -15.53 -30.08 -10.16
N ALA A 167 -16.05 -29.42 -9.13
CA ALA A 167 -17.25 -28.60 -9.23
C ALA A 167 -17.04 -27.20 -8.66
N ALA A 168 -17.69 -26.20 -9.27
CA ALA A 168 -17.72 -24.83 -8.80
C ALA A 168 -19.15 -24.46 -8.36
N ILE A 169 -19.43 -24.60 -7.07
CA ILE A 169 -20.77 -24.45 -6.49
C ILE A 169 -21.02 -22.95 -6.21
N PRO A 170 -22.04 -22.32 -6.80
CA PRO A 170 -22.40 -20.94 -6.46
C PRO A 170 -22.79 -20.83 -4.99
N ILE A 171 -22.28 -19.80 -4.32
CA ILE A 171 -22.62 -19.45 -2.93
C ILE A 171 -22.97 -17.96 -2.85
N PRO A 172 -23.82 -17.53 -1.91
CA PRO A 172 -24.04 -16.11 -1.68
C PRO A 172 -22.73 -15.45 -1.25
N HIS A 173 -22.45 -14.25 -1.77
CA HIS A 173 -21.36 -13.43 -1.25
C HIS A 173 -21.88 -12.57 -0.08
N PRO A 174 -21.04 -12.28 0.93
CA PRO A 174 -21.40 -11.34 1.98
C PRO A 174 -21.76 -9.95 1.41
N PRO A 175 -22.69 -9.20 2.01
CA PRO A 175 -23.12 -7.89 1.53
C PRO A 175 -21.97 -6.89 1.32
N GLN A 176 -20.97 -6.93 2.19
CA GLN A 176 -19.84 -6.02 2.19
C GLN A 176 -18.83 -6.32 1.06
N MET A 177 -18.85 -7.54 0.49
CA MET A 177 -18.07 -7.89 -0.71
C MET A 177 -18.71 -7.37 -2.00
N SER A 178 -19.90 -6.75 -1.93
CA SER A 178 -20.54 -6.08 -3.07
C SER A 178 -19.59 -5.08 -3.73
N ASN A 179 -19.54 -5.11 -5.06
CA ASN A 179 -18.72 -4.21 -5.85
C ASN A 179 -19.54 -3.20 -6.65
N LYS A 180 -20.79 -2.95 -6.23
CA LYS A 180 -21.61 -1.88 -6.81
C LYS A 180 -20.89 -0.54 -6.72
N GLY A 181 -20.66 0.10 -7.87
CA GLY A 181 -19.97 1.40 -7.96
C GLY A 181 -18.44 1.31 -8.01
N ASN A 182 -17.87 0.11 -7.99
CA ASN A 182 -16.43 -0.11 -8.09
C ASN A 182 -15.98 -0.37 -9.53
N TYR A 183 -14.66 -0.30 -9.75
CA TYR A 183 -14.05 -0.49 -11.07
C TYR A 183 -12.98 -1.58 -11.02
N ILE A 184 -12.87 -2.36 -12.08
CA ILE A 184 -11.78 -3.31 -12.30
C ILE A 184 -10.67 -2.56 -13.03
N ILE A 185 -9.46 -2.51 -12.48
CA ILE A 185 -8.37 -1.70 -13.05
C ILE A 185 -7.04 -2.45 -13.10
N SER A 186 -6.10 -1.93 -13.89
CA SER A 186 -4.69 -2.17 -13.66
C SER A 186 -4.19 -1.18 -12.62
N LEU A 187 -3.89 -1.64 -11.41
CA LEU A 187 -3.38 -0.75 -10.36
C LEU A 187 -2.03 -0.13 -10.74
N ASN A 188 -1.20 -0.83 -11.52
CA ASN A 188 0.04 -0.27 -12.07
C ASN A 188 -0.26 0.96 -12.95
N ASN A 189 -1.17 0.84 -13.91
CA ASN A 189 -1.52 1.96 -14.79
C ASN A 189 -2.16 3.11 -14.00
N PHE A 190 -2.97 2.80 -12.99
CA PHE A 190 -3.54 3.82 -12.11
C PHE A 190 -2.47 4.56 -11.29
N VAL A 191 -1.47 3.85 -10.77
CA VAL A 191 -0.35 4.47 -10.04
C VAL A 191 0.54 5.30 -10.98
N LYS A 192 0.76 4.85 -12.22
CA LYS A 192 1.42 5.67 -13.25
C LYS A 192 0.67 6.98 -13.50
N TRP A 193 -0.64 6.91 -13.71
CA TRP A 193 -1.49 8.08 -13.87
C TRP A 193 -1.45 9.00 -12.64
N LEU A 194 -1.49 8.45 -11.42
CA LEU A 194 -1.32 9.25 -10.19
C LEU A 194 0.06 9.93 -10.13
N GLY A 195 1.11 9.29 -10.62
CA GLY A 195 2.44 9.88 -10.75
C GLY A 195 2.42 11.10 -11.67
N GLU A 196 1.82 10.97 -12.85
CA GLU A 196 1.64 12.10 -13.79
C GLU A 196 0.83 13.24 -13.15
N GLN A 197 -0.21 12.92 -12.36
CA GLN A 197 -0.97 13.95 -11.65
C GLN A 197 -0.13 14.62 -10.56
N ALA A 198 0.71 13.88 -9.85
CA ALA A 198 1.61 14.41 -8.82
C ALA A 198 2.68 15.35 -9.42
N GLU A 199 3.33 14.95 -10.51
CA GLU A 199 4.27 15.81 -11.23
C GLU A 199 3.59 17.09 -11.75
N SER A 200 2.34 16.99 -12.23
CA SER A 200 1.60 18.15 -12.75
C SER A 200 1.32 19.24 -11.70
N VAL A 201 1.32 18.89 -10.41
CA VAL A 201 1.17 19.84 -9.30
C VAL A 201 2.50 20.17 -8.62
N GLY A 202 3.63 19.81 -9.24
CA GLY A 202 4.97 20.15 -8.78
C GLY A 202 5.50 19.28 -7.64
N VAL A 203 5.06 18.03 -7.53
CA VAL A 203 5.74 17.02 -6.70
C VAL A 203 7.00 16.58 -7.42
N GLU A 204 8.13 16.53 -6.70
CA GLU A 204 9.37 15.92 -7.20
C GLU A 204 9.33 14.42 -6.94
N ILE A 205 9.38 13.61 -8.00
CA ILE A 205 9.34 12.15 -7.90
C ILE A 205 10.65 11.56 -8.41
N TYR A 206 11.30 10.75 -7.58
CA TYR A 206 12.56 10.08 -7.88
C TYR A 206 12.36 8.56 -7.98
N PRO A 207 11.90 8.04 -9.15
CA PRO A 207 11.90 6.61 -9.42
C PRO A 207 13.33 6.07 -9.56
N GLY A 208 13.57 4.85 -9.11
CA GLY A 208 14.88 4.21 -9.06
C GLY A 208 15.69 4.52 -7.80
N TYR A 209 15.19 5.40 -6.92
CA TYR A 209 15.86 5.79 -5.67
C TYR A 209 15.19 5.11 -4.48
N ALA A 210 15.84 4.10 -3.91
CA ALA A 210 15.31 3.40 -2.74
C ALA A 210 15.80 4.07 -1.46
N ALA A 211 14.88 4.46 -0.57
CA ALA A 211 15.26 4.81 0.80
C ALA A 211 15.81 3.56 1.51
N SER A 212 17.07 3.60 1.95
CA SER A 212 17.76 2.48 2.60
C SER A 212 18.09 2.74 4.07
N GLU A 213 18.10 4.00 4.47
CA GLU A 213 18.45 4.43 5.82
C GLU A 213 17.49 5.51 6.32
N ILE A 214 17.18 5.46 7.62
CA ILE A 214 16.43 6.52 8.30
C ILE A 214 17.44 7.39 9.02
N LEU A 215 17.36 8.70 8.79
CA LEU A 215 18.24 9.66 9.42
C LEU A 215 17.55 10.22 10.66
N TYR A 216 18.29 10.31 11.76
CA TYR A 216 17.82 10.88 13.01
C TYR A 216 18.66 12.11 13.39
N ASP A 217 18.05 13.08 14.05
CA ASP A 217 18.77 14.17 14.70
C ASP A 217 19.27 13.78 16.11
N GLU A 218 19.92 14.71 16.79
CA GLU A 218 20.48 14.51 18.14
C GLU A 218 19.39 14.21 19.19
N THR A 219 18.14 14.60 18.95
CA THR A 219 17.00 14.32 19.84
C THR A 219 16.40 12.93 19.60
N GLY A 220 16.84 12.24 18.54
CA GLY A 220 16.28 10.98 18.08
C GLY A 220 15.01 11.12 17.23
N LYS A 221 14.66 12.35 16.82
CA LYS A 221 13.58 12.63 15.87
C LYS A 221 14.05 12.24 14.47
N VAL A 222 13.14 11.71 13.64
CA VAL A 222 13.44 11.47 12.22
C VAL A 222 13.69 12.83 11.54
N LYS A 223 14.85 12.97 10.90
CA LYS A 223 15.23 14.16 10.11
C LYS A 223 15.18 13.92 8.60
N GLY A 224 14.88 12.70 8.16
CA GLY A 224 14.84 12.34 6.74
C GLY A 224 15.24 10.90 6.47
N ILE A 225 15.68 10.65 5.24
CA ILE A 225 16.17 9.34 4.77
C ILE A 225 17.45 9.50 3.98
N ALA A 226 18.17 8.40 3.77
CA ALA A 226 19.19 8.32 2.73
C ALA A 226 18.82 7.26 1.68
N THR A 227 19.14 7.55 0.43
CA THR A 227 18.97 6.59 -0.67
C THR A 227 20.04 5.50 -0.62
N ASN A 228 19.83 4.42 -1.35
CA ASN A 228 20.80 3.35 -1.44
C ASN A 228 22.12 3.82 -2.07
N ASP A 229 23.22 3.30 -1.56
CA ASP A 229 24.51 3.38 -2.25
C ASP A 229 24.44 2.54 -3.55
N VAL A 230 25.28 2.87 -4.52
CA VAL A 230 25.41 2.15 -5.79
C VAL A 230 26.85 1.68 -6.00
N GLY A 231 27.06 0.75 -6.95
CA GLY A 231 28.40 0.25 -7.26
C GLY A 231 28.97 -0.76 -6.26
N LEU A 232 28.14 -1.50 -5.53
CA LEU A 232 28.56 -2.63 -4.70
C LEU A 232 28.69 -3.94 -5.51
N ASP A 233 29.59 -4.82 -5.11
CA ASP A 233 29.71 -6.20 -5.62
C ASP A 233 28.80 -7.19 -4.89
N LYS A 234 28.82 -8.46 -5.30
CA LYS A 234 28.01 -9.53 -4.69
C LYS A 234 28.33 -9.83 -3.22
N ASN A 235 29.48 -9.34 -2.74
CA ASN A 235 29.94 -9.48 -1.37
C ASN A 235 29.77 -8.16 -0.59
N PHE A 236 29.03 -7.20 -1.13
CA PHE A 236 28.83 -5.86 -0.57
C PHE A 236 30.13 -5.06 -0.39
N LYS A 237 31.14 -5.33 -1.23
CA LYS A 237 32.35 -4.51 -1.30
C LYS A 237 32.18 -3.38 -2.34
N PRO A 238 32.68 -2.16 -2.06
CA PRO A 238 32.75 -1.09 -3.05
C PRO A 238 33.51 -1.52 -4.30
N LYS A 239 32.97 -1.18 -5.48
CA LYS A 239 33.68 -1.21 -6.77
C LYS A 239 34.26 0.17 -7.06
N ASP A 240 35.05 0.28 -8.12
CA ASP A 240 35.57 1.55 -8.63
C ASP A 240 34.45 2.54 -9.02
N SER A 241 33.24 2.04 -9.30
CA SER A 241 32.04 2.83 -9.60
C SER A 241 31.16 3.05 -8.36
N TYR A 242 31.68 2.87 -7.15
CA TYR A 242 30.90 3.03 -5.92
C TYR A 242 30.57 4.50 -5.71
N GLU A 243 29.32 4.76 -5.36
CA GLU A 243 28.86 6.09 -4.99
C GLU A 243 27.88 5.97 -3.83
N ARG A 244 28.06 6.84 -2.83
CA ARG A 244 27.17 6.91 -1.67
C ARG A 244 25.81 7.44 -2.11
N GLY A 245 24.75 6.93 -1.48
CA GLY A 245 23.41 7.49 -1.66
C GLY A 245 23.31 8.94 -1.18
N MET A 246 22.28 9.65 -1.64
CA MET A 246 21.96 11.01 -1.22
C MET A 246 21.17 11.00 0.09
N GLU A 247 21.40 11.99 0.96
CA GLU A 247 20.52 12.29 2.08
C GLU A 247 19.43 13.27 1.66
N LEU A 248 18.18 12.96 2.01
CA LEU A 248 17.04 13.84 1.86
C LEU A 248 16.56 14.22 3.26
N HIS A 249 16.84 15.45 3.66
CA HIS A 249 16.43 15.99 4.95
C HIS A 249 15.05 16.63 4.83
N ALA A 250 14.20 16.37 5.82
CA ALA A 250 12.89 17.01 5.92
C ALA A 250 12.39 17.05 7.37
N PRO A 251 11.68 18.12 7.77
CA PRO A 251 11.05 18.20 9.09
C PRO A 251 9.98 17.12 9.30
N LEU A 252 9.36 16.62 8.23
CA LEU A 252 8.38 15.53 8.24
C LEU A 252 8.66 14.51 7.13
N THR A 253 8.70 13.24 7.50
CA THR A 253 8.81 12.10 6.57
C THR A 253 7.60 11.16 6.68
N LEU A 254 6.89 10.94 5.57
CA LEU A 254 5.78 9.97 5.50
C LEU A 254 6.26 8.63 4.95
N PHE A 255 6.03 7.55 5.69
CA PHE A 255 6.40 6.19 5.27
C PHE A 255 5.22 5.50 4.60
N ALA A 256 5.36 5.27 3.29
CA ALA A 256 4.34 4.70 2.40
C ALA A 256 4.86 3.49 1.60
N GLU A 257 5.85 2.77 2.14
CA GLU A 257 6.49 1.58 1.53
C GLU A 257 5.48 0.46 1.16
N GLY A 258 4.31 0.45 1.80
CA GLY A 258 3.26 -0.54 1.63
C GLY A 258 3.47 -1.74 2.55
N CYS A 259 2.90 -2.89 2.15
CA CYS A 259 2.93 -4.09 2.98
C CYS A 259 4.37 -4.50 3.35
N HIS A 260 4.64 -4.52 4.65
CA HIS A 260 5.89 -4.96 5.26
C HIS A 260 7.13 -4.15 4.82
N GLY A 261 7.02 -2.82 4.89
CA GLY A 261 8.11 -1.88 4.62
C GLY A 261 9.37 -2.14 5.45
N SER A 262 10.53 -2.00 4.82
CA SER A 262 11.84 -2.31 5.41
C SER A 262 12.29 -1.26 6.42
N LEU A 263 12.08 0.03 6.11
CA LEU A 263 12.34 1.12 7.04
C LEU A 263 11.26 1.21 8.12
N THR A 264 10.02 0.94 7.73
CA THR A 264 8.88 0.86 8.63
C THR A 264 9.12 -0.12 9.77
N LYS A 265 9.70 -1.31 9.50
CA LYS A 265 10.06 -2.26 10.55
C LYS A 265 10.98 -1.63 11.59
N LYS A 266 12.02 -0.93 11.14
CA LYS A 266 13.00 -0.25 12.02
C LYS A 266 12.35 0.88 12.82
N ILE A 267 11.45 1.64 12.21
CA ILE A 267 10.70 2.73 12.88
C ILE A 267 9.75 2.19 13.95
N ILE A 268 9.01 1.13 13.62
CA ILE A 268 8.10 0.47 14.57
C ILE A 268 8.88 0.01 15.80
N GLU A 269 10.06 -0.57 15.61
CA GLU A 269 10.94 -1.02 16.69
C GLU A 269 11.50 0.17 17.49
N LYS A 270 12.09 1.15 16.80
CA LYS A 270 12.74 2.33 17.42
C LYS A 270 11.80 3.12 18.34
N PHE A 271 10.55 3.29 17.94
CA PHE A 271 9.55 4.08 18.68
C PHE A 271 8.51 3.22 19.40
N ASN A 272 8.70 1.89 19.46
CA ASN A 272 7.77 0.95 20.09
C ASN A 272 6.31 1.14 19.64
N LEU A 273 6.09 1.32 18.34
CA LEU A 273 4.78 1.70 17.80
C LEU A 273 3.72 0.60 17.90
N ARG A 274 4.12 -0.62 18.27
CA ARG A 274 3.22 -1.78 18.45
C ARG A 274 2.84 -2.05 19.90
N GLU A 275 3.26 -1.21 20.83
CA GLU A 275 2.82 -1.30 22.22
C GLU A 275 1.29 -1.35 22.32
N GLY A 276 0.77 -2.39 22.97
CA GLY A 276 -0.67 -2.60 23.14
C GLY A 276 -1.43 -2.99 21.88
N LYS A 277 -0.76 -3.36 20.77
CA LYS A 277 -1.37 -3.78 19.51
C LYS A 277 -1.01 -5.22 19.17
N SER A 278 -1.89 -5.94 18.48
CA SER A 278 -1.57 -7.28 17.97
C SER A 278 -0.48 -7.20 16.90
N HIS A 279 0.24 -8.32 16.71
CA HIS A 279 1.13 -8.44 15.56
C HIS A 279 0.33 -8.35 14.26
N GLN A 280 0.93 -7.79 13.21
CA GLN A 280 0.35 -7.83 11.87
C GLN A 280 0.45 -9.25 11.34
N THR A 281 -0.67 -9.76 10.82
CA THR A 281 -0.70 -10.99 10.03
C THR A 281 -0.69 -10.63 8.55
N TYR A 282 -0.29 -11.57 7.70
CA TYR A 282 -0.06 -11.30 6.28
C TYR A 282 -0.50 -12.47 5.42
N GLY A 283 -0.98 -12.18 4.23
CA GLY A 283 -1.18 -13.17 3.17
C GLY A 283 -0.18 -12.97 2.03
N ILE A 284 0.03 -13.99 1.21
CA ILE A 284 0.75 -13.88 -0.07
C ILE A 284 -0.26 -13.96 -1.22
N GLY A 285 -0.32 -12.90 -2.02
CA GLY A 285 -1.09 -12.85 -3.25
C GLY A 285 -0.21 -13.21 -4.44
N ILE A 286 -0.66 -14.15 -5.26
CA ILE A 286 -0.03 -14.53 -6.53
C ILE A 286 -1.02 -14.23 -7.65
N LYS A 287 -0.55 -13.54 -8.68
CA LYS A 287 -1.38 -13.00 -9.76
C LYS A 287 -0.78 -13.34 -11.12
N GLU A 288 -1.66 -13.66 -12.06
CA GLU A 288 -1.39 -13.57 -13.49
C GLU A 288 -2.41 -12.65 -14.18
N VAL A 289 -2.00 -12.08 -15.31
CA VAL A 289 -2.91 -11.42 -16.27
C VAL A 289 -2.93 -12.25 -17.54
N TRP A 290 -4.12 -12.60 -17.99
CA TRP A 290 -4.33 -13.42 -19.18
C TRP A 290 -5.15 -12.68 -20.21
N GLU A 291 -4.75 -12.75 -21.47
CA GLU A 291 -5.64 -12.49 -22.60
C GLU A 291 -6.38 -13.80 -22.93
N ILE A 292 -7.71 -13.76 -23.01
CA ILE A 292 -8.54 -14.94 -23.26
C ILE A 292 -9.37 -14.79 -24.54
N ASP A 293 -9.93 -15.89 -25.03
CA ASP A 293 -10.90 -15.86 -26.14
C ASP A 293 -12.04 -14.88 -25.82
N PRO A 294 -12.30 -13.87 -26.69
CA PRO A 294 -13.38 -12.91 -26.50
C PRO A 294 -14.75 -13.55 -26.24
N LYS A 295 -15.01 -14.75 -26.77
CA LYS A 295 -16.27 -15.48 -26.54
C LYS A 295 -16.44 -15.96 -25.09
N LYS A 296 -15.33 -16.11 -24.36
CA LYS A 296 -15.32 -16.52 -22.94
C LYS A 296 -15.29 -15.33 -22.00
N HIS A 297 -14.94 -14.14 -22.51
CA HIS A 297 -14.83 -12.92 -21.74
C HIS A 297 -16.20 -12.37 -21.33
N LYS A 298 -16.29 -11.88 -20.10
CA LYS A 298 -17.51 -11.33 -19.48
C LYS A 298 -17.15 -10.02 -18.81
N ALA A 299 -17.02 -8.96 -19.61
CA ALA A 299 -16.63 -7.63 -19.16
C ALA A 299 -17.35 -7.21 -17.86
N GLY A 300 -16.58 -6.71 -16.88
CA GLY A 300 -17.12 -6.24 -15.60
C GLY A 300 -17.55 -7.35 -14.63
N SER A 301 -17.31 -8.63 -14.96
CA SER A 301 -17.57 -9.73 -14.03
C SER A 301 -16.43 -9.87 -13.02
N VAL A 302 -16.81 -9.96 -11.75
CA VAL A 302 -15.94 -10.22 -10.60
C VAL A 302 -16.35 -11.56 -9.99
N THR A 303 -15.44 -12.52 -9.94
CA THR A 303 -15.66 -13.81 -9.28
C THR A 303 -14.62 -14.03 -8.19
N HIS A 304 -15.09 -14.39 -6.99
CA HIS A 304 -14.24 -14.89 -5.91
C HIS A 304 -14.51 -16.37 -5.70
N THR A 305 -13.48 -17.12 -5.32
CA THR A 305 -13.65 -18.52 -4.94
C THR A 305 -13.00 -18.89 -3.62
N LEU A 306 -13.61 -19.86 -2.94
CA LEU A 306 -13.09 -20.51 -1.73
C LEU A 306 -12.95 -22.01 -1.97
N GLY A 307 -12.26 -22.69 -1.06
CA GLY A 307 -12.08 -24.14 -1.11
C GLY A 307 -10.90 -24.55 -1.98
N TRP A 308 -11.11 -25.53 -2.85
CA TRP A 308 -10.04 -26.16 -3.63
C TRP A 308 -9.21 -25.11 -4.42
N PRO A 309 -7.86 -25.21 -4.43
CA PRO A 309 -7.05 -26.34 -3.98
C PRO A 309 -6.61 -26.30 -2.51
N LEU A 310 -6.99 -25.26 -1.77
CA LEU A 310 -6.59 -25.09 -0.38
C LEU A 310 -7.31 -26.07 0.54
N GLU A 311 -6.58 -26.52 1.58
CA GLU A 311 -7.15 -27.31 2.67
C GLU A 311 -8.00 -26.43 3.60
N LYS A 312 -8.91 -27.05 4.36
CA LYS A 312 -9.89 -26.31 5.20
C LYS A 312 -9.26 -25.46 6.31
N ASN A 313 -8.05 -25.82 6.73
CA ASN A 313 -7.27 -25.14 7.77
C ASN A 313 -6.28 -24.12 7.20
N VAL A 314 -6.29 -23.88 5.88
CA VAL A 314 -5.46 -22.87 5.24
C VAL A 314 -6.35 -21.70 4.87
N TYR A 315 -6.12 -20.54 5.48
CA TYR A 315 -6.80 -19.31 5.11
C TYR A 315 -6.41 -18.91 3.69
N GLY A 316 -7.39 -18.57 2.86
CA GLY A 316 -7.13 -18.14 1.50
C GLY A 316 -8.34 -18.23 0.58
N GLY A 317 -8.14 -17.78 -0.65
CA GLY A 317 -9.16 -17.75 -1.68
C GLY A 317 -8.58 -17.31 -3.02
N SER A 318 -9.42 -17.25 -4.04
CA SER A 318 -9.03 -16.82 -5.38
C SER A 318 -9.90 -15.69 -5.89
N TRP A 319 -9.41 -15.02 -6.93
CA TRP A 319 -10.17 -14.05 -7.68
C TRP A 319 -9.99 -14.24 -9.19
N ILE A 320 -11.03 -13.86 -9.94
CA ILE A 320 -11.07 -13.79 -11.40
C ILE A 320 -11.85 -12.53 -11.78
N TYR A 321 -11.17 -11.51 -12.30
CA TYR A 321 -11.77 -10.24 -12.69
C TYR A 321 -11.61 -10.02 -14.19
N HIS A 322 -12.72 -9.80 -14.88
CA HIS A 322 -12.73 -9.53 -16.31
C HIS A 322 -12.49 -8.05 -16.60
N MET A 323 -11.26 -7.73 -16.99
CA MET A 323 -10.77 -6.40 -17.31
C MET A 323 -11.12 -6.00 -18.75
N GLU A 324 -10.74 -4.78 -19.15
CA GLU A 324 -10.81 -4.34 -20.55
C GLU A 324 -9.94 -5.21 -21.49
N ASN A 325 -10.15 -5.07 -22.80
CA ASN A 325 -9.34 -5.71 -23.85
C ASN A 325 -9.26 -7.24 -23.77
N ASN A 326 -10.38 -7.90 -23.43
CA ASN A 326 -10.47 -9.35 -23.28
C ASN A 326 -9.47 -9.94 -22.26
N MET A 327 -8.96 -9.11 -21.35
CA MET A 327 -8.04 -9.56 -20.31
C MET A 327 -8.79 -10.01 -19.06
N ILE A 328 -8.17 -10.91 -18.30
CA ILE A 328 -8.57 -11.24 -16.94
C ILE A 328 -7.39 -11.10 -15.98
N SER A 329 -7.67 -10.55 -14.80
CA SER A 329 -6.80 -10.63 -13.62
C SER A 329 -7.22 -11.87 -12.82
N ILE A 330 -6.32 -12.82 -12.64
CA ILE A 330 -6.58 -14.07 -11.92
C ILE A 330 -5.50 -14.32 -10.88
N GLY A 331 -5.88 -14.80 -9.70
CA GLY A 331 -4.90 -15.05 -8.66
C GLY A 331 -5.46 -15.76 -7.44
N VAL A 332 -4.56 -16.11 -6.52
CA VAL A 332 -4.87 -16.70 -5.21
C VAL A 332 -4.19 -15.90 -4.10
N VAL A 333 -4.88 -15.80 -2.97
CA VAL A 333 -4.32 -15.36 -1.69
C VAL A 333 -4.24 -16.58 -0.78
N ILE A 334 -3.12 -16.70 -0.06
CA ILE A 334 -2.92 -17.69 1.00
C ILE A 334 -2.39 -16.94 2.23
N GLY A 335 -3.04 -17.09 3.38
CA GLY A 335 -2.57 -16.55 4.66
C GLY A 335 -1.22 -17.15 5.02
N LEU A 336 -0.26 -16.34 5.47
CA LEU A 336 1.10 -16.78 5.85
C LEU A 336 1.13 -17.41 7.25
N ASP A 337 -0.03 -17.65 7.85
CA ASP A 337 -0.26 -18.41 9.07
C ASP A 337 -0.46 -19.93 8.80
N TYR A 338 -0.29 -20.39 7.56
CA TYR A 338 -0.38 -21.80 7.21
C TYR A 338 0.63 -22.66 8.00
N GLN A 339 0.16 -23.80 8.51
CA GLN A 339 0.98 -24.67 9.36
C GLN A 339 1.82 -25.68 8.57
N ASN A 340 1.38 -26.07 7.37
CA ASN A 340 2.06 -27.08 6.56
C ASN A 340 3.29 -26.50 5.86
N THR A 341 4.48 -26.89 6.30
CA THR A 341 5.77 -26.40 5.77
C THR A 341 6.07 -26.85 4.34
N TYR A 342 5.34 -27.83 3.79
CA TYR A 342 5.44 -28.25 2.39
C TYR A 342 4.50 -27.51 1.45
N LEU A 343 3.56 -26.71 1.99
CA LEU A 343 2.66 -25.91 1.17
C LEU A 343 3.48 -24.92 0.34
N ASN A 344 3.25 -24.91 -0.96
CA ASN A 344 3.92 -24.00 -1.89
C ASN A 344 2.86 -23.14 -2.57
N PRO A 345 2.74 -21.84 -2.21
CA PRO A 345 1.69 -20.97 -2.73
C PRO A 345 1.66 -20.88 -4.26
N TYR A 346 2.84 -20.85 -4.89
CA TYR A 346 2.94 -20.85 -6.36
C TYR A 346 2.39 -22.13 -6.96
N ARG A 347 2.72 -23.30 -6.40
CA ARG A 347 2.18 -24.58 -6.89
C ARG A 347 0.68 -24.68 -6.67
N GLU A 348 0.15 -24.19 -5.55
CA GLU A 348 -1.29 -24.14 -5.32
C GLU A 348 -1.98 -23.24 -6.34
N PHE A 349 -1.37 -22.10 -6.70
CA PHE A 349 -1.90 -21.26 -7.78
C PHE A 349 -1.88 -21.96 -9.15
N GLN A 350 -0.78 -22.63 -9.51
CA GLN A 350 -0.72 -23.38 -10.77
C GLN A 350 -1.75 -24.50 -10.79
N ARG A 351 -1.91 -25.23 -9.67
CA ARG A 351 -2.93 -26.27 -9.49
C ARG A 351 -4.34 -25.71 -9.61
N PHE A 352 -4.63 -24.57 -8.99
CA PHE A 352 -5.92 -23.87 -9.07
C PHE A 352 -6.37 -23.66 -10.53
N LYS A 353 -5.45 -23.27 -11.42
CA LYS A 353 -5.74 -23.06 -12.86
C LYS A 353 -6.21 -24.33 -13.60
N HIS A 354 -5.90 -25.52 -13.09
CA HIS A 354 -6.36 -26.79 -13.67
C HIS A 354 -7.79 -27.18 -13.27
N HIS A 355 -8.42 -26.48 -12.31
CA HIS A 355 -9.83 -26.73 -11.97
C HIS A 355 -10.71 -26.55 -13.22
N PRO A 356 -11.69 -27.42 -13.54
CA PRO A 356 -12.47 -27.35 -14.78
C PRO A 356 -13.11 -25.99 -15.08
N PHE A 357 -13.60 -25.30 -14.03
CA PHE A 357 -14.17 -23.95 -14.14
C PHE A 357 -13.14 -22.90 -14.61
N ILE A 358 -11.87 -23.03 -14.20
CA ILE A 358 -10.80 -22.07 -14.54
C ILE A 358 -10.16 -22.48 -15.85
N LYS A 359 -9.86 -23.78 -16.01
CA LYS A 359 -9.25 -24.32 -17.24
C LYS A 359 -10.07 -23.97 -18.48
N SER A 360 -11.40 -24.15 -18.41
CA SER A 360 -12.29 -23.79 -19.53
C SER A 360 -12.23 -22.30 -19.90
N LEU A 361 -11.94 -21.42 -18.93
CA LEU A 361 -11.75 -19.99 -19.15
C LEU A 361 -10.40 -19.69 -19.82
N LEU A 362 -9.32 -20.33 -19.36
CA LEU A 362 -7.94 -20.07 -19.81
C LEU A 362 -7.52 -20.82 -21.07
N GLU A 363 -8.21 -21.92 -21.43
CA GLU A 363 -7.87 -22.73 -22.60
C GLU A 363 -7.83 -21.89 -23.88
N GLY A 364 -6.68 -21.89 -24.56
CA GLY A 364 -6.43 -21.10 -25.77
C GLY A 364 -6.05 -19.64 -25.52
N GLY A 365 -5.99 -19.19 -24.25
CA GLY A 365 -5.52 -17.87 -23.87
C GLY A 365 -3.99 -17.79 -23.70
N ASN A 366 -3.50 -16.56 -23.56
CA ASN A 366 -2.08 -16.26 -23.36
C ASN A 366 -1.86 -15.60 -22.00
N CYS A 367 -0.89 -16.10 -21.23
CA CYS A 367 -0.43 -15.44 -20.02
C CYS A 367 0.48 -14.26 -20.38
N ILE A 368 0.06 -13.04 -20.04
CA ILE A 368 0.76 -11.80 -20.39
C ILE A 368 1.73 -11.39 -19.30
N ALA A 369 1.35 -11.58 -18.04
CA ALA A 369 2.15 -11.15 -16.90
C ALA A 369 1.95 -12.07 -15.70
N TYR A 370 2.97 -12.13 -14.85
CA TYR A 370 2.97 -12.83 -13.58
C TYR A 370 3.56 -11.92 -12.50
N GLY A 371 3.07 -12.03 -11.26
CA GLY A 371 3.74 -11.45 -10.11
C GLY A 371 3.18 -11.96 -8.78
N ALA A 372 3.87 -11.62 -7.70
CA ALA A 372 3.40 -11.89 -6.35
C ALA A 372 3.70 -10.72 -5.41
N ARG A 373 2.86 -10.53 -4.40
CA ARG A 373 3.04 -9.51 -3.35
C ARG A 373 2.37 -9.98 -2.07
N ALA A 374 3.03 -9.74 -0.95
CA ALA A 374 2.39 -9.89 0.34
C ALA A 374 1.33 -8.80 0.53
N LEU A 375 0.31 -9.12 1.32
CA LEU A 375 -0.72 -8.19 1.76
C LEU A 375 -0.88 -8.28 3.28
N VAL A 376 -1.26 -7.19 3.91
CA VAL A 376 -1.61 -7.16 5.33
C VAL A 376 -3.00 -7.77 5.53
N GLU A 377 -3.16 -8.62 6.53
CA GLU A 377 -4.45 -9.25 6.86
C GLU A 377 -4.80 -9.22 8.35
N GLY A 378 -3.99 -8.55 9.17
CA GLY A 378 -4.22 -8.41 10.60
C GLY A 378 -5.25 -7.35 10.96
N GLY A 379 -5.76 -6.58 9.98
CA GLY A 379 -6.88 -5.67 10.18
C GLY A 379 -6.68 -4.67 11.33
N TYR A 380 -7.78 -4.29 11.97
CA TYR A 380 -7.83 -3.20 12.96
C TYR A 380 -6.91 -3.45 14.17
N GLN A 381 -6.95 -4.66 14.74
CA GLN A 381 -6.13 -5.01 15.91
C GLN A 381 -4.62 -4.87 15.70
N SER A 382 -4.16 -4.88 14.45
CA SER A 382 -2.74 -4.85 14.08
C SER A 382 -2.23 -3.46 13.65
N ILE A 383 -3.09 -2.45 13.64
CA ILE A 383 -2.74 -1.06 13.30
C ILE A 383 -1.85 -0.49 14.43
N PRO A 384 -0.60 -0.09 14.14
CA PRO A 384 0.32 0.47 15.12
C PRO A 384 -0.06 1.92 15.48
N LYS A 385 0.63 2.51 16.47
CA LYS A 385 0.71 3.97 16.60
C LYS A 385 1.21 4.54 15.27
N LEU A 386 0.51 5.54 14.74
CA LEU A 386 0.70 5.99 13.36
C LEU A 386 1.72 7.11 13.21
N VAL A 387 2.03 7.80 14.31
CA VAL A 387 2.87 8.99 14.32
C VAL A 387 4.00 8.83 15.31
N PHE A 388 5.09 9.51 15.03
CA PHE A 388 6.31 9.54 15.83
C PHE A 388 7.06 10.85 15.54
N PRO A 389 8.06 11.22 16.36
CA PRO A 389 8.85 12.42 16.11
C PRO A 389 9.47 12.42 14.70
N GLY A 390 9.02 13.38 13.86
CA GLY A 390 9.50 13.61 12.50
C GLY A 390 8.79 12.80 11.41
N GLY A 391 7.70 12.08 11.71
CA GLY A 391 7.02 11.34 10.65
C GLY A 391 5.74 10.60 11.02
N ALA A 392 5.19 9.92 10.00
CA ALA A 392 3.96 9.13 10.12
C ALA A 392 3.94 7.93 9.16
N LEU A 393 3.11 6.93 9.50
CA LEU A 393 2.84 5.73 8.69
C LEU A 393 1.51 5.89 7.93
N ILE A 394 1.51 5.65 6.62
CA ILE A 394 0.32 5.72 5.76
C ILE A 394 0.15 4.48 4.88
N GLY A 395 -1.08 4.13 4.53
CA GLY A 395 -1.39 2.98 3.68
C GLY A 395 -1.15 1.61 4.31
N ASP A 396 -0.79 0.63 3.48
CA ASP A 396 -0.51 -0.74 3.93
C ASP A 396 0.74 -0.83 4.83
N THR A 397 1.56 0.22 4.87
CA THR A 397 2.61 0.40 5.88
C THR A 397 2.04 0.34 7.30
N ALA A 398 0.92 1.03 7.53
CA ALA A 398 0.18 1.02 8.79
C ALA A 398 -0.83 -0.14 8.87
N GLY A 399 -1.23 -0.70 7.73
CA GLY A 399 -2.07 -1.90 7.66
C GLY A 399 -3.55 -1.64 7.41
N PHE A 400 -3.91 -0.56 6.70
CA PHE A 400 -5.31 -0.18 6.45
C PHE A 400 -6.04 -1.04 5.41
N MET A 401 -5.71 -2.32 5.26
CA MET A 401 -6.44 -3.21 4.36
C MET A 401 -7.75 -3.69 5.00
N ASN A 402 -8.84 -3.52 4.27
CA ASN A 402 -10.09 -4.20 4.58
C ASN A 402 -10.04 -5.62 4.01
N VAL A 403 -9.60 -6.57 4.83
CA VAL A 403 -9.38 -7.97 4.44
C VAL A 403 -10.64 -8.63 3.90
N PRO A 404 -11.79 -8.55 4.58
CA PRO A 404 -12.99 -9.21 4.08
C PRO A 404 -13.51 -8.62 2.75
N LYS A 405 -13.30 -7.31 2.49
CA LYS A 405 -13.60 -6.71 1.17
C LYS A 405 -12.53 -7.01 0.12
N ILE A 406 -11.35 -7.48 0.54
CA ILE A 406 -10.11 -7.63 -0.24
C ILE A 406 -9.71 -6.30 -0.89
N LYS A 407 -9.78 -5.21 -0.12
CA LYS A 407 -9.51 -3.85 -0.62
C LYS A 407 -8.64 -3.06 0.36
N GLY A 408 -7.48 -2.62 -0.10
CA GLY A 408 -6.61 -1.70 0.62
C GLY A 408 -6.37 -0.37 -0.10
N THR A 409 -6.62 -0.27 -1.41
CA THR A 409 -6.25 0.93 -2.18
C THR A 409 -6.99 2.20 -1.73
N HIS A 410 -8.31 2.14 -1.63
CA HIS A 410 -9.14 3.27 -1.19
C HIS A 410 -8.81 3.79 0.21
N THR A 411 -8.62 2.89 1.18
CA THR A 411 -8.21 3.21 2.55
C THR A 411 -6.77 3.70 2.61
N ALA A 412 -5.87 3.16 1.79
CA ALA A 412 -4.51 3.65 1.66
C ALA A 412 -4.47 5.08 1.11
N MET A 413 -5.21 5.36 0.03
CA MET A 413 -5.38 6.72 -0.49
C MET A 413 -5.96 7.64 0.59
N LYS A 414 -7.05 7.23 1.27
CA LYS A 414 -7.68 8.05 2.31
C LYS A 414 -6.72 8.37 3.46
N SER A 415 -5.93 7.40 3.91
CA SER A 415 -4.89 7.66 4.93
C SER A 415 -3.86 8.68 4.45
N GLY A 416 -3.49 8.65 3.17
CA GLY A 416 -2.63 9.66 2.55
C GLY A 416 -3.27 11.04 2.53
N LEU A 417 -4.56 11.15 2.19
CA LEU A 417 -5.29 12.42 2.21
C LEU A 417 -5.36 13.03 3.61
N VAL A 418 -5.71 12.23 4.61
CA VAL A 418 -5.85 12.69 5.99
C VAL A 418 -4.49 13.05 6.60
N ALA A 419 -3.43 12.29 6.29
CA ALA A 419 -2.06 12.66 6.66
C ALA A 419 -1.62 13.95 5.97
N ALA A 420 -1.96 14.15 4.69
CA ALA A 420 -1.65 15.36 3.95
C ALA A 420 -2.35 16.60 4.53
N ASP A 421 -3.62 16.49 4.91
CA ASP A 421 -4.34 17.58 5.60
C ASP A 421 -3.62 17.93 6.92
N ALA A 422 -3.21 16.94 7.72
CA ALA A 422 -2.48 17.16 8.97
C ALA A 422 -1.08 17.76 8.75
N VAL A 423 -0.34 17.29 7.74
CA VAL A 423 0.95 17.87 7.33
C VAL A 423 0.77 19.31 6.92
N TYR A 424 -0.25 19.60 6.11
CA TYR A 424 -0.50 20.96 5.64
C TYR A 424 -0.82 21.93 6.78
N GLU A 425 -1.67 21.53 7.73
CA GLU A 425 -1.96 22.36 8.91
C GLU A 425 -0.71 22.53 9.81
N ALA A 426 0.14 21.50 9.91
CA ALA A 426 1.43 21.62 10.59
C ALA A 426 2.36 22.69 9.96
N PHE A 427 2.37 22.84 8.63
CA PHE A 427 3.10 23.91 7.94
C PHE A 427 2.40 25.28 7.97
N LYS A 428 1.13 25.32 8.36
CA LYS A 428 0.41 26.59 8.59
C LYS A 428 0.67 27.18 9.97
N SER A 429 1.05 26.36 10.94
CA SER A 429 1.32 26.78 12.32
C SER A 429 2.37 27.89 12.39
N GLU A 430 2.05 28.96 13.13
CA GLU A 430 3.00 30.04 13.43
C GLU A 430 4.08 29.59 14.45
N GLU A 431 3.83 28.49 15.17
CA GLU A 431 4.76 27.90 16.14
C GLU A 431 5.81 26.98 15.48
N GLY A 432 5.79 26.89 14.15
CA GLY A 432 6.63 25.98 13.36
C GLY A 432 6.02 24.58 13.23
N VAL A 433 6.73 23.72 12.47
CA VAL A 433 6.27 22.35 12.19
C VAL A 433 6.39 21.49 13.45
N PRO A 434 5.28 20.98 14.03
CA PRO A 434 5.33 20.14 15.20
C PRO A 434 6.14 18.87 14.97
N ALA A 435 6.81 18.38 16.01
CA ALA A 435 7.56 17.13 15.93
C ALA A 435 6.67 15.91 15.68
N ILE A 436 5.42 15.91 16.17
CA ILE A 436 4.48 14.78 16.05
C ILE A 436 3.17 15.27 15.44
N LEU A 437 2.64 14.54 14.45
CA LEU A 437 1.39 14.85 13.76
C LEU A 437 0.15 14.31 14.51
N GLU A 438 -0.06 14.75 15.75
CA GLU A 438 -1.14 14.24 16.62
C GLU A 438 -2.56 14.32 16.02
N GLU A 439 -2.79 15.22 15.07
CA GLU A 439 -4.09 15.38 14.43
C GLU A 439 -4.38 14.30 13.37
N TYR A 440 -3.35 13.73 12.75
CA TYR A 440 -3.52 12.67 11.74
C TYR A 440 -4.27 11.44 12.29
N PRO A 441 -3.87 10.82 13.41
CA PRO A 441 -4.60 9.68 13.97
C PRO A 441 -6.06 10.02 14.32
N LYS A 442 -6.32 11.21 14.89
CA LYS A 442 -7.66 11.63 15.31
C LYS A 442 -8.60 11.80 14.12
N GLU A 443 -8.14 12.48 13.07
CA GLU A 443 -8.92 12.67 11.85
C GLU A 443 -9.07 11.37 11.07
N LEU A 444 -8.08 10.49 11.13
CA LEU A 444 -8.16 9.19 10.49
C LEU A 444 -9.24 8.31 11.13
N GLU A 445 -9.37 8.35 12.46
CA GLU A 445 -10.47 7.67 13.16
C GLU A 445 -11.84 8.18 12.71
N LYS A 446 -12.00 9.50 12.56
CA LYS A 446 -13.25 10.13 12.09
C LYS A 446 -13.55 9.89 10.61
N SER A 447 -12.52 9.65 9.80
CA SER A 447 -12.65 9.53 8.34
C SER A 447 -13.40 8.26 7.87
N GLY A 448 -13.71 7.35 8.79
CA GLY A 448 -14.27 6.04 8.45
C GLY A 448 -13.25 5.11 7.80
N THR A 449 -11.95 5.43 7.95
CA THR A 449 -10.88 4.47 7.69
C THR A 449 -10.87 3.38 8.78
N ASN A 450 -11.46 3.65 9.96
CA ASN A 450 -11.82 2.73 11.06
C ASN A 450 -13.07 3.22 11.85
N HIS A 451 -13.57 2.48 12.85
CA HIS A 451 -14.81 2.75 13.62
C HIS A 451 -14.54 3.25 15.07
N ALA A 452 -15.37 4.18 15.61
CA ALA A 452 -15.12 4.98 16.83
C ALA A 452 -15.78 4.47 18.15
N GLU A 453 -15.26 4.91 19.32
CA GLU A 453 -15.28 4.21 20.64
C GLU A 453 -15.88 5.00 21.85
N ASN A 454 -17.17 5.46 21.85
CA ASN A 454 -17.73 6.17 23.05
C ASN A 454 -19.29 6.12 23.21
N GLN A 455 -19.90 5.25 24.08
CA GLN A 455 -21.35 5.26 24.52
C GLN A 455 -21.76 4.21 25.66
N PRO A 456 -22.98 4.24 26.31
CA PRO A 456 -23.32 3.62 27.64
C PRO A 456 -23.88 2.15 27.73
N VAL A 457 -24.07 1.61 28.97
CA VAL A 457 -24.16 0.17 29.39
C VAL A 457 -25.55 -0.55 29.33
N HIS A 458 -25.61 -1.84 28.93
CA HIS A 458 -26.85 -2.53 28.44
C HIS A 458 -27.18 -3.98 28.92
N LEU A 459 -26.59 -4.52 30.01
CA LEU A 459 -26.88 -5.91 30.47
C LEU A 459 -27.57 -5.96 31.85
N ARG A 460 -28.63 -6.78 32.02
CA ARG A 460 -29.46 -6.83 33.24
C ARG A 460 -29.65 -8.26 33.79
N LEU A 461 -29.87 -8.38 35.10
CA LEU A 461 -30.20 -9.64 35.79
C LEU A 461 -31.63 -9.56 36.33
N LYS A 462 -32.43 -10.63 36.20
CA LYS A 462 -33.80 -10.70 36.76
C LYS A 462 -33.76 -10.80 38.29
N ASP A 463 -32.88 -11.62 38.82
CA ASP A 463 -32.54 -11.69 40.24
C ASP A 463 -31.01 -11.75 40.39
N THR A 464 -30.44 -10.82 41.14
CA THR A 464 -28.99 -10.69 41.30
C THR A 464 -28.37 -11.80 42.14
N LYS A 465 -29.17 -12.60 42.87
CA LYS A 465 -28.68 -13.65 43.76
C LYS A 465 -28.49 -15.00 43.07
N VAL A 466 -29.30 -15.29 42.06
CA VAL A 466 -29.31 -16.57 41.32
C VAL A 466 -27.96 -16.98 40.71
N PRO A 467 -27.12 -16.07 40.15
CA PRO A 467 -25.83 -16.45 39.60
C PRO A 467 -24.88 -17.07 40.64
N VAL A 468 -24.95 -16.63 41.90
CA VAL A 468 -24.13 -17.18 42.98
C VAL A 468 -24.82 -18.37 43.62
N ASP A 469 -26.08 -18.21 44.02
CA ASP A 469 -26.80 -19.20 44.84
C ASP A 469 -27.13 -20.49 44.08
N ARG A 470 -27.16 -20.43 42.74
CA ARG A 470 -27.48 -21.60 41.90
C ARG A 470 -26.43 -21.85 40.83
N ASN A 471 -26.09 -20.86 40.00
CA ASN A 471 -25.21 -21.12 38.84
C ASN A 471 -23.79 -21.47 39.27
N LEU A 472 -23.23 -20.70 40.20
CA LEU A 472 -21.94 -21.00 40.80
C LEU A 472 -21.99 -22.25 41.67
N ALA A 473 -22.96 -22.33 42.59
CA ALA A 473 -23.05 -23.41 43.56
C ALA A 473 -23.28 -24.80 42.94
N VAL A 474 -24.05 -24.91 41.85
CA VAL A 474 -24.45 -26.20 41.26
C VAL A 474 -23.68 -26.50 39.97
N PHE A 475 -23.35 -25.49 39.18
CA PHE A 475 -22.76 -25.65 37.84
C PHE A 475 -21.37 -25.01 37.71
N ASP A 476 -20.78 -24.53 38.81
CA ASP A 476 -19.46 -23.92 38.84
C ASP A 476 -19.36 -22.67 37.92
N GLY A 477 -20.43 -21.88 37.85
CA GLY A 477 -20.42 -20.55 37.25
C GLY A 477 -20.15 -20.57 35.74
N PRO A 478 -20.94 -21.33 34.95
CA PRO A 478 -20.69 -21.52 33.53
C PRO A 478 -20.67 -20.22 32.73
N GLU A 479 -21.30 -19.14 33.22
CA GLU A 479 -21.30 -17.81 32.60
C GLU A 479 -19.92 -17.18 32.43
N GLY A 480 -18.96 -17.50 33.31
CA GLY A 480 -17.57 -17.09 33.13
C GLY A 480 -16.81 -17.86 32.06
N ARG A 481 -17.40 -18.93 31.51
CA ARG A 481 -16.75 -19.83 30.53
C ARG A 481 -17.46 -19.86 29.19
N PHE A 482 -18.79 -19.88 29.17
CA PHE A 482 -19.54 -19.85 27.91
C PHE A 482 -19.53 -18.47 27.26
N CYS A 483 -19.21 -17.41 28.02
CA CYS A 483 -19.16 -16.06 27.48
C CYS A 483 -17.87 -15.90 26.68
N PRO A 484 -17.95 -15.69 25.35
CA PRO A 484 -16.76 -15.65 24.50
C PRO A 484 -15.94 -14.36 24.65
N ALA A 485 -16.37 -13.44 25.52
CA ALA A 485 -15.78 -12.12 25.67
C ALA A 485 -15.53 -11.73 27.16
N GLY A 486 -15.61 -12.68 28.09
CA GLY A 486 -15.29 -12.40 29.50
C GLY A 486 -16.18 -11.32 30.14
N VAL A 487 -17.46 -11.30 29.78
CA VAL A 487 -18.44 -10.34 30.33
C VAL A 487 -18.80 -10.67 31.78
N TYR A 488 -18.77 -11.95 32.15
CA TYR A 488 -19.23 -12.42 33.45
C TYR A 488 -18.04 -13.02 34.20
N GLU A 489 -17.78 -12.52 35.39
CA GLU A 489 -16.67 -13.00 36.22
C GLU A 489 -17.13 -13.15 37.67
N PHE A 490 -16.76 -14.24 38.32
CA PHE A 490 -17.03 -14.43 39.75
C PHE A 490 -15.82 -13.99 40.55
N VAL A 491 -15.91 -12.78 41.09
CA VAL A 491 -14.90 -12.16 41.95
C VAL A 491 -15.27 -12.32 43.42
N GLU A 492 -14.31 -12.21 44.33
CA GLU A 492 -14.61 -12.22 45.76
C GLU A 492 -15.48 -11.01 46.14
N ASP A 493 -16.47 -11.24 47.00
CA ASP A 493 -17.34 -10.20 47.53
C ASP A 493 -16.66 -9.55 48.73
N GLU A 494 -15.86 -8.52 48.44
CA GLU A 494 -15.13 -7.73 49.45
C GLU A 494 -16.05 -7.11 50.51
N THR A 495 -17.36 -7.03 50.27
CA THR A 495 -18.32 -6.49 51.24
C THR A 495 -18.74 -7.48 52.32
N LYS A 496 -18.47 -8.78 52.13
CA LYS A 496 -18.83 -9.86 53.07
C LYS A 496 -17.62 -10.46 53.81
N GLY A 497 -16.43 -10.40 53.22
CA GLY A 497 -15.17 -10.75 53.89
C GLY A 497 -15.01 -12.21 54.32
N ASP A 498 -15.86 -13.10 53.83
CA ASP A 498 -15.95 -14.53 54.20
C ASP A 498 -15.56 -15.49 53.06
N GLY A 499 -14.97 -14.95 51.99
CA GLY A 499 -14.61 -15.71 50.77
C GLY A 499 -15.80 -16.00 49.85
N SER A 500 -16.99 -15.47 50.14
CA SER A 500 -18.12 -15.55 49.22
C SER A 500 -17.82 -14.80 47.91
N LYS A 501 -18.33 -15.33 46.79
CA LYS A 501 -18.14 -14.74 45.46
C LYS A 501 -19.37 -13.94 45.06
N ARG A 502 -19.17 -12.87 44.29
CA ARG A 502 -20.22 -12.11 43.60
C ARG A 502 -19.99 -12.15 42.10
N LEU A 503 -21.08 -12.05 41.35
CA LEU A 503 -20.99 -11.89 39.90
C LEU A 503 -20.64 -10.42 39.58
N GLN A 504 -19.55 -10.21 38.86
CA GLN A 504 -19.18 -8.96 38.22
C GLN A 504 -19.55 -9.01 36.74
N ILE A 505 -20.25 -7.98 36.26
CA ILE A 505 -20.67 -7.85 34.86
C ILE A 505 -19.84 -6.75 34.19
N ASN A 506 -18.85 -7.17 33.42
CA ASN A 506 -18.01 -6.35 32.55
C ASN A 506 -18.73 -6.10 31.22
N SER A 507 -19.86 -5.39 31.29
CA SER A 507 -20.79 -5.19 30.17
C SER A 507 -20.19 -4.56 28.91
N GLN A 508 -19.09 -3.81 29.04
CA GLN A 508 -18.33 -3.23 27.93
C GLN A 508 -17.73 -4.28 26.99
N ASN A 509 -17.50 -5.51 27.47
CA ASN A 509 -16.97 -6.58 26.64
C ASN A 509 -18.06 -7.31 25.84
N CYS A 510 -19.33 -6.88 25.92
CA CYS A 510 -20.42 -7.64 25.34
C CYS A 510 -20.40 -7.65 23.81
N VAL A 511 -20.09 -8.81 23.24
CA VAL A 511 -20.15 -9.07 21.80
C VAL A 511 -21.51 -9.59 21.33
N HIS A 512 -22.64 -9.20 21.95
CA HIS A 512 -24.04 -9.49 21.56
C HIS A 512 -24.35 -10.89 20.99
N CYS A 513 -23.58 -11.91 21.36
CA CYS A 513 -23.74 -13.26 20.85
C CYS A 513 -25.00 -13.94 21.38
N LYS A 514 -25.63 -13.35 22.41
CA LYS A 514 -26.79 -13.87 23.16
C LYS A 514 -26.56 -15.21 23.86
N THR A 515 -25.34 -15.76 23.81
CA THR A 515 -24.98 -17.01 24.46
C THR A 515 -25.32 -17.02 25.94
N CYS A 516 -25.18 -15.89 26.63
CA CYS A 516 -25.50 -15.77 28.05
C CYS A 516 -26.99 -15.86 28.39
N ASP A 517 -27.86 -15.26 27.59
CA ASP A 517 -29.32 -15.35 27.73
C ASP A 517 -29.80 -16.81 27.46
N ILE A 518 -29.18 -17.47 26.47
CA ILE A 518 -29.57 -18.82 26.02
C ILE A 518 -29.02 -19.93 26.91
N LYS A 519 -27.74 -19.84 27.30
CA LYS A 519 -26.99 -20.95 27.89
C LYS A 519 -26.96 -20.92 29.42
N ASP A 520 -27.43 -19.84 30.03
CA ASP A 520 -27.65 -19.77 31.48
C ASP A 520 -28.63 -20.88 31.91
N PRO A 521 -28.19 -21.87 32.73
CA PRO A 521 -29.04 -22.98 33.18
C PRO A 521 -30.23 -22.53 34.05
N SER A 522 -30.21 -21.28 34.53
CA SER A 522 -31.26 -20.69 35.34
C SER A 522 -32.16 -19.70 34.60
N GLN A 523 -31.83 -19.32 33.37
CA GLN A 523 -32.62 -18.37 32.56
C GLN A 523 -32.86 -17.01 33.27
N ASN A 524 -31.85 -16.57 34.02
CA ASN A 524 -31.88 -15.39 34.88
C ASN A 524 -31.25 -14.13 34.26
N ILE A 525 -30.35 -14.29 33.30
CA ILE A 525 -29.79 -13.17 32.51
C ILE A 525 -30.87 -12.65 31.55
N ASP A 526 -31.14 -11.34 31.57
CA ASP A 526 -32.09 -10.67 30.67
C ASP A 526 -31.33 -9.68 29.79
N TRP A 527 -31.09 -10.08 28.53
CA TRP A 527 -30.40 -9.23 27.57
C TRP A 527 -31.39 -8.21 26.98
N ALA A 528 -31.16 -6.93 27.25
CA ALA A 528 -31.90 -5.83 26.63
C ALA A 528 -31.04 -5.09 25.61
N VAL A 529 -31.69 -4.48 24.62
CA VAL A 529 -30.98 -3.69 23.60
C VAL A 529 -30.32 -2.44 24.23
N PRO A 530 -29.02 -2.17 23.96
CA PRO A 530 -28.39 -0.90 24.32
C PRO A 530 -29.05 0.31 23.64
N GLU A 531 -28.69 1.53 24.06
CA GLU A 531 -28.91 2.72 23.23
C GLU A 531 -28.31 2.49 21.83
N GLY A 532 -28.99 2.99 20.79
CA GLY A 532 -28.74 2.60 19.41
C GLY A 532 -27.29 2.84 18.98
N GLY A 533 -26.54 1.75 18.75
CA GLY A 533 -25.15 1.78 18.28
C GLY A 533 -24.15 1.00 19.13
N GLY A 534 -24.48 0.64 20.38
CA GLY A 534 -23.65 -0.21 21.24
C GLY A 534 -23.78 -1.71 20.96
N GLY A 535 -22.68 -2.46 21.14
CA GLY A 535 -22.57 -3.90 20.83
C GLY A 535 -21.43 -4.28 19.88
N PRO A 536 -21.20 -5.57 19.57
CA PRO A 536 -20.34 -5.94 18.47
C PRO A 536 -20.94 -5.29 17.22
N GLN A 537 -20.16 -4.46 16.57
CA GLN A 537 -20.37 -4.26 15.16
C GLN A 537 -19.79 -5.50 14.50
N TYR A 538 -20.65 -6.52 14.30
CA TYR A 538 -20.39 -7.55 13.32
C TYR A 538 -20.28 -6.84 11.97
N SER A 539 -19.07 -6.45 11.63
CA SER A 539 -18.75 -5.87 10.33
C SER A 539 -18.97 -6.90 9.22
N TYR A 540 -19.16 -8.18 9.58
CA TYR A 540 -19.70 -9.30 8.80
C TYR A 540 -20.60 -10.23 9.66
N THR A 541 -21.92 -10.03 9.58
CA THR A 541 -22.79 -11.09 9.02
C THR A 541 -23.13 -10.71 7.58
#